data_AF-D8TC02-F1
#
_entry.id   AF-D8TC02-F1
#
_cell.length_a   1.000
_cell.length_b   1.000
_cell.length_c   1.000
_cell.angle_alpha   90.00
_cell.angle_beta   90.00
_cell.angle_gamma   90.00
#
_symmetry.space_group_name_H-M   'P 1'
#
loop_
_entity.id
_entity.type
_entity.pdbx_description
1 polymer ?
#
loop_
_entity_poly.entity_id
_entity_poly.type
_entity_poly.pdbx_seq_one_letter_code
_entity_poly.pdbx_strand_id
1 'polypeptide(L)' 'MAGATFIDVLLAIILPPLGVFLRFGCAIEFWICLLLTILGYIPGIIYAIYVLVG' A
#
# COMPACT_ATOMS: atom_id res chain seq x y z
N MET A 1 -12.47 1.00 -11.67
CA MET A 1 -13.10 0.60 -10.39
C MET A 1 -12.83 -0.88 -10.15
N ALA A 2 -11.56 -1.25 -9.93
CA ALA A 2 -11.21 -2.59 -9.50
C ALA A 2 -11.38 -2.60 -7.98
N GLY A 3 -12.38 -3.31 -7.47
CA GLY A 3 -12.62 -3.40 -6.03
C GLY A 3 -11.36 -3.92 -5.35
N ALA A 4 -10.91 -3.25 -4.29
CA ALA A 4 -9.86 -3.79 -3.43
C ALA A 4 -10.30 -5.19 -2.99
N THR A 5 -9.61 -6.22 -3.48
CA THR A 5 -9.92 -7.58 -3.07
C THR A 5 -9.47 -7.74 -1.62
N PHE A 6 -10.12 -8.61 -0.86
CA PHE A 6 -9.74 -8.91 0.53
C PHE A 6 -8.24 -9.22 0.68
N ILE A 7 -7.66 -9.86 -0.35
CA ILE A 7 -6.23 -10.14 -0.46
C ILE A 7 -5.37 -8.88 -0.49
N ASP A 8 -5.75 -7.81 -1.21
CA ASP A 8 -4.96 -6.58 -1.29
C ASP A 8 -4.93 -5.84 0.06
N VAL A 9 -6.05 -5.87 0.78
CA VAL A 9 -6.14 -5.28 2.14
C VAL A 9 -5.28 -6.07 3.11
N LEU A 10 -5.33 -7.41 3.06
CA LEU A 10 -4.50 -8.26 3.90
C LEU A 10 -3.01 -8.06 3.62
N LEU A 11 -2.63 -7.97 2.33
CA LEU A 11 -1.26 -7.71 1.90
C LEU A 11 -0.81 -6.31 2.30
N ALA A 12 -1.66 -5.29 2.20
CA ALA A 12 -1.33 -3.93 2.63
C ALA A 12 -1.11 -3.80 4.15
N ILE A 13 -1.69 -4.69 4.96
CA ILE A 13 -1.50 -4.71 6.42
C ILE A 13 -0.23 -5.46 6.83
N ILE A 14 0.12 -6.55 6.13
CA ILE A 14 1.34 -7.35 6.41
C ILE A 14 2.57 -6.69 5.78
N LEU A 15 2.42 -6.21 4.55
CA LEU A 15 3.46 -5.54 3.79
C LEU A 15 2.85 -4.41 2.94
N PRO A 16 2.65 -3.21 3.53
CA PRO A 16 2.06 -2.06 2.84
C PRO A 16 2.60 -1.81 1.41
N PRO A 17 3.92 -1.84 1.15
CA PRO A 17 4.43 -1.63 -0.20
C PRO A 17 4.01 -2.71 -1.19
N LEU A 18 3.73 -3.95 -0.76
CA LEU A 18 3.35 -5.04 -1.65
C LEU A 18 1.89 -4.89 -2.13
N GLY A 19 0.98 -4.48 -1.24
CA GLY A 19 -0.41 -4.20 -1.60
C GLY A 19 -0.53 -3.03 -2.58
N VAL A 20 0.29 -1.98 -2.40
CA VAL A 20 0.36 -0.85 -3.34
C VAL A 20 1.04 -1.26 -4.65
N PHE A 21 2.10 -2.06 -4.60
CA PHE A 21 2.81 -2.54 -5.80
C PHE A 21 1.92 -3.41 -6.71
N LEU A 22 1.09 -4.29 -6.14
CA LEU A 22 0.22 -5.15 -6.96
C LEU A 22 -0.86 -4.36 -7.70
N ARG A 23 -1.22 -3.19 -7.18
CA ARG A 23 -2.33 -2.39 -7.69
C ARG A 23 -1.88 -1.21 -8.57
N PHE A 24 -0.76 -0.59 -8.22
CA PHE A 24 -0.19 0.56 -8.94
C PHE A 24 1.13 0.22 -9.67
N GLY A 25 1.69 -0.97 -9.45
CA GLY A 25 2.98 -1.37 -10.00
C GLY A 25 4.17 -0.73 -9.28
N CYS A 26 5.29 -0.63 -9.98
CA CYS A 26 6.51 0.02 -9.49
C CYS A 26 6.46 1.55 -9.67
N ALA A 27 5.34 2.17 -9.28
CA ALA A 27 5.10 3.60 -9.40
C ALA A 27 5.70 4.39 -8.22
N ILE A 28 5.53 5.71 -8.25
CA ILE A 28 5.92 6.60 -7.15
C ILE A 28 5.23 6.21 -5.84
N GLU A 29 3.98 5.74 -5.90
CA GLU A 29 3.20 5.27 -4.76
C GLU A 29 3.91 4.14 -4.01
N PHE A 30 4.57 3.21 -4.71
CA PHE A 30 5.38 2.14 -4.08
C PHE A 30 6.55 2.72 -3.29
N TRP A 31 7.29 3.66 -3.88
CA TRP A 31 8.44 4.29 -3.24
C TRP A 31 8.04 5.13 -2.03
N ILE A 32 6.92 5.87 -2.12
CA ILE A 32 6.36 6.62 -1.00
C ILE A 32 5.96 5.65 0.12
N CYS A 33 5.21 4.59 -0.19
CA CYS A 33 4.81 3.58 0.78
C CYS A 33 6.03 2.93 1.46
N LEU A 34 7.05 2.56 0.69
CA LEU A 34 8.29 1.96 1.18
C LEU A 34 9.02 2.90 2.14
N LEU A 35 9.19 4.16 1.75
CA LEU A 35 9.92 5.17 2.52
C LEU A 35 9.16 5.54 3.80
N LEU A 36 7.82 5.64 3.74
CA LEU A 36 6.97 5.79 4.93
C LEU A 36 7.11 4.57 5.85
N THR A 37 7.07 3.35 5.32
CA THR A 37 7.20 2.12 6.13
C THR A 37 8.56 2.03 6.84
N ILE A 38 9.63 2.51 6.20
CA ILE A 38 10.98 2.58 6.79
C ILE A 38 11.09 3.69 7.85
N LEU A 39 10.47 4.86 7.64
CA LEU A 39 10.42 5.94 8.63
C LEU A 39 9.45 5.66 9.79
N GLY A 40 8.46 4.80 9.56
CA GLY A 40 7.45 4.39 10.52
C GLY A 40 6.44 3.43 9.89
N TYR A 41 6.26 2.24 10.46
CA TYR A 41 5.35 1.25 9.89
C TYR A 41 3.90 1.75 9.76
N ILE A 42 3.44 2.51 10.75
CA ILE A 42 2.06 3.04 10.82
C ILE A 42 1.73 4.00 9.66
N PRO A 43 2.51 5.06 9.36
CA PRO A 43 2.21 5.94 8.23
C PRO A 43 2.22 5.18 6.88
N GLY A 44 3.03 4.14 6.72
CA GLY A 44 3.03 3.28 5.54
C GLY A 44 1.69 2.57 5.32
N ILE A 45 1.07 2.03 6.39
CA ILE A 45 -0.24 1.38 6.33
C ILE A 45 -1.34 2.39 5.97
N ILE A 46 -1.34 3.57 6.60
CA ILE A 46 -2.34 4.61 6.34
C ILE A 46 -2.31 5.03 4.87
N TYR A 47 -1.10 5.26 4.33
CA TYR A 47 -0.92 5.61 2.92
C TYR A 47 -1.37 4.48 1.99
N ALA A 48 -1.00 3.22 2.31
CA ALA A 48 -1.43 2.06 1.52
C ALA A 48 -2.96 1.95 1.44
N ILE A 49 -3.66 2.09 2.59
CA ILE A 49 -5.13 2.05 2.64
C ILE A 49 -5.76 3.24 1.91
N TYR A 50 -5.19 4.44 2.04
CA TYR A 50 -5.67 5.63 1.33
C TYR A 50 -5.62 5.42 -0.19
N VAL A 51 -4.53 4.86 -0.69
CA VAL A 51 -4.31 4.53 -2.11
C VAL A 51 -5.15 3.32 -2.57
N LEU A 52 -5.52 2.41 -1.66
CA LEU A 52 -6.38 1.25 -1.93
C LEU A 52 -7.89 1.53 -1.84
N VAL A 53 -8.30 2.59 -1.13
CA VAL A 53 -9.70 2.99 -1.00
C VAL A 53 -10.04 4.16 -1.92
N GLY A 54 -9.10 5.08 -2.12
CA GLY A 54 -9.17 6.14 -3.13
C GLY A 54 -9.12 5.59 -4.55
#